data_AF-A1DYL8-F1
#
_entry.id   AF-A1DYL8-F1
#
_cell.length_a   1.000
_cell.length_b   1.000
_cell.length_c   1.000
_cell.angle_alpha   90.00
_cell.angle_beta   90.00
_cell.angle_gamma   90.00
#
_symmetry.space_group_name_H-M   'P 1'
#
loop_
_entity.id
_entity.type
_entity.pdbx_description
1 polymer ?
#
loop_
_entity_poly.entity_id
_entity_poly.type
_entity_poly.pdbx_seq_one_letter_code
_entity_poly.pdbx_strand_id
1 'polypeptide(L)'
;TADGLFHPGEFYPLSHFDARRVDFSLARLRHYTGTPVEHFQPFVLFTNYTRYVDEFVRWGCSQILDPDSPYIALSCAGGIWITAETEAPEEAISDLAWKKHQMPAWHLVTADGQGITLVNIGVGPSNAKTICDHLAVLRPDVWLMIGHCGGLR
;
A
#
# COMPACT_ATOMS: atom_id res chain seq x y z
N THR A 1 9.72 -29.77 -5.32
CA THR A 1 10.22 -28.87 -6.38
C THR A 1 9.11 -27.89 -6.76
N ALA A 2 9.39 -26.77 -7.44
CA ALA A 2 8.36 -25.79 -7.83
C ALA A 2 7.46 -26.25 -8.99
N ASP A 3 7.58 -27.52 -9.38
CA ASP A 3 6.83 -28.24 -10.41
C ASP A 3 5.52 -28.84 -9.88
N GLY A 4 5.22 -28.69 -8.59
CA GLY A 4 3.98 -29.18 -7.97
C GLY A 4 3.98 -30.68 -7.67
N LEU A 5 5.10 -31.37 -7.81
CA LEU A 5 5.22 -32.77 -7.43
C LEU A 5 5.43 -32.90 -5.91
N PHE A 6 4.51 -33.60 -5.25
CA PHE A 6 4.56 -33.88 -3.81
C PHE A 6 5.09 -35.29 -3.58
N HIS A 7 6.22 -35.41 -2.86
CA HIS A 7 6.77 -36.69 -2.45
C HIS A 7 6.56 -36.90 -0.95
N PRO A 8 5.77 -37.91 -0.54
CA PRO A 8 5.58 -38.23 0.87
C PRO A 8 6.91 -38.56 1.56
N GLY A 9 7.20 -37.90 2.69
CA GLY A 9 8.41 -38.13 3.50
C GLY A 9 9.49 -37.05 3.39
N GLU A 10 9.33 -36.08 2.49
CA GLU A 10 10.21 -34.90 2.40
C GLU A 10 9.66 -33.72 3.21
N PHE A 11 10.57 -32.84 3.67
CA PHE A 11 10.21 -31.57 4.30
C PHE A 11 10.00 -30.49 3.24
N TYR A 12 8.84 -29.85 3.25
CA TYR A 12 8.50 -28.76 2.33
C TYR A 12 8.22 -27.45 3.08
N PRO A 13 8.52 -26.29 2.47
CA PRO A 13 8.11 -25.00 3.03
C PRO A 13 6.58 -24.91 3.13
N LEU A 14 6.07 -24.49 4.30
CA LEU A 14 4.64 -24.28 4.53
C LEU A 14 4.13 -22.97 3.90
N SER A 15 5.00 -21.96 3.83
CA SER A 15 4.69 -20.61 3.35
C SER A 15 5.75 -20.15 2.36
N HIS A 16 5.44 -19.08 1.62
CA HIS A 16 6.37 -18.48 0.67
C HIS A 16 7.60 -17.82 1.34
N PHE A 17 7.44 -17.35 2.58
CA PHE A 17 8.46 -16.60 3.32
C PHE A 17 8.58 -17.10 4.74
N ASP A 18 9.81 -17.18 5.24
CA ASP A 18 10.12 -17.47 6.63
C ASP A 18 10.05 -16.20 7.50
N ALA A 19 10.15 -16.37 8.82
CA ALA A 19 10.07 -15.27 9.76
C ALA A 19 11.11 -14.17 9.49
N ARG A 20 12.36 -14.54 9.18
CA ARG A 20 13.43 -13.57 8.92
C ARG A 20 13.13 -12.70 7.70
N ARG A 21 12.60 -13.29 6.63
CA ARG A 21 12.22 -12.56 5.42
C ARG A 21 11.04 -11.64 5.67
N VAL A 22 10.05 -12.09 6.45
CA VAL A 22 8.89 -11.28 6.83
C VAL A 22 9.36 -10.07 7.63
N ASP A 23 10.08 -10.26 8.74
CA ASP A 23 10.55 -9.17 9.60
C ASP A 23 11.40 -8.13 8.86
N PHE A 24 12.32 -8.60 8.02
CA PHE A 24 13.13 -7.72 7.16
C PHE A 24 12.26 -6.84 6.26
N SER A 25 11.22 -7.44 5.66
CA SER A 25 10.34 -6.75 4.73
C SER A 25 9.38 -5.79 5.42
N LEU A 26 8.87 -6.14 6.61
CA LEU A 26 8.00 -5.26 7.39
C LEU A 26 8.74 -3.98 7.82
N ALA A 27 10.00 -4.12 8.28
CA ALA A 27 10.83 -2.96 8.61
C ALA A 27 11.08 -2.06 7.39
N ARG A 28 11.29 -2.65 6.20
CA ARG A 28 11.50 -1.91 4.95
C ARG A 28 10.23 -1.26 4.43
N LEU A 29 9.07 -1.92 4.54
CA LEU A 29 7.78 -1.32 4.19
C LEU A 29 7.56 -0.05 4.99
N ARG A 30 7.66 -0.11 6.31
CA ARG A 30 7.51 1.07 7.16
C ARG A 30 8.48 2.20 6.77
N HIS A 31 9.73 1.86 6.49
CA HIS A 31 10.75 2.83 6.09
C HIS A 31 10.45 3.50 4.75
N TYR A 32 10.07 2.73 3.72
CA TYR A 32 9.84 3.28 2.37
C TYR A 32 8.51 3.99 2.22
N THR A 33 7.49 3.52 2.94
CA THR A 33 6.10 3.99 2.78
C THR A 33 5.69 5.03 3.81
N GLY A 34 6.39 5.10 4.94
CA GLY A 34 6.06 6.04 6.00
C GLY A 34 4.75 5.73 6.73
N THR A 35 4.27 4.48 6.63
CA THR A 35 3.04 4.00 7.26
C THR A 35 3.27 2.74 8.10
N PRO A 36 2.44 2.49 9.14
CA PRO A 36 2.38 1.20 9.83
C PRO A 36 1.95 0.07 8.88
N VAL A 37 2.56 -1.11 9.03
CA VAL A 37 2.29 -2.26 8.14
C VAL A 37 0.90 -2.84 8.35
N GLU A 38 0.34 -2.63 9.54
CA GLU A 38 -1.00 -3.05 9.96
C GLU A 38 -2.11 -2.33 9.18
N HIS A 39 -1.79 -1.21 8.52
CA HIS A 39 -2.77 -0.42 7.78
C HIS A 39 -2.88 -0.86 6.31
N PHE A 40 -1.98 -1.71 5.82
CA PHE A 40 -2.04 -2.20 4.44
C PHE A 40 -3.31 -3.02 4.20
N GLN A 41 -4.04 -2.60 3.19
CA GLN A 41 -5.23 -3.28 2.69
C GLN A 41 -4.87 -4.30 1.57
N PRO A 42 -5.66 -5.37 1.38
CA PRO A 42 -5.40 -6.42 0.41
C PRO A 42 -5.39 -5.97 -1.06
N PHE A 43 -6.13 -4.90 -1.38
CA PHE A 43 -6.25 -4.34 -2.73
C PHE A 43 -5.28 -3.16 -2.89
N VAL A 44 -4.23 -3.36 -3.70
CA VAL A 44 -3.15 -2.37 -3.84
C VAL A 44 -3.17 -1.70 -5.21
N LEU A 45 -3.00 -0.38 -5.22
CA LEU A 45 -2.81 0.44 -6.41
C LEU A 45 -1.40 1.04 -6.37
N PHE A 46 -0.66 0.86 -7.46
CA PHE A 46 0.60 1.54 -7.70
C PHE A 46 0.39 2.71 -8.64
N THR A 47 1.01 3.85 -8.33
CA THR A 47 1.06 5.01 -9.23
C THR A 47 2.49 5.52 -9.38
N ASN A 48 2.77 6.12 -10.54
CA ASN A 48 4.03 6.80 -10.84
C ASN A 48 3.86 8.33 -10.93
N TYR A 49 2.68 8.87 -10.59
CA TYR A 49 2.40 10.29 -10.74
C TYR A 49 1.63 10.87 -9.55
N THR A 50 2.16 11.95 -8.99
CA THR A 50 1.71 12.48 -7.69
C THR A 50 0.25 12.91 -7.68
N ARG A 51 -0.29 13.38 -8.81
CA ARG A 51 -1.70 13.83 -8.87
C ARG A 51 -2.71 12.72 -8.57
N TYR A 52 -2.34 11.44 -8.77
CA TYR A 52 -3.21 10.33 -8.37
C TYR A 52 -3.35 10.24 -6.85
N VAL A 53 -2.32 10.63 -6.10
CA VAL A 53 -2.39 10.70 -4.64
C VAL A 53 -3.39 11.77 -4.22
N ASP A 54 -3.26 12.97 -4.77
CA ASP A 54 -4.13 14.10 -4.41
C ASP A 54 -5.60 13.73 -4.64
N GLU A 55 -5.89 13.11 -5.78
CA GLU A 55 -7.23 12.65 -6.12
C GLU A 55 -7.71 11.48 -5.25
N PHE A 56 -6.81 10.53 -4.92
CA PHE A 56 -7.12 9.41 -4.02
C PHE A 56 -7.45 9.90 -2.61
N VAL A 57 -6.69 10.85 -2.07
CA VAL A 57 -6.95 11.43 -0.74
C VAL A 57 -8.25 12.22 -0.75
N ARG A 58 -8.47 13.07 -1.76
CA ARG A 58 -9.70 13.83 -1.92
C ARG A 58 -10.93 12.92 -1.96
N TRP A 59 -10.88 11.86 -2.78
CA TRP A 59 -11.94 10.87 -2.86
C TRP A 59 -12.08 10.07 -1.55
N GLY A 60 -10.97 9.66 -0.94
CA GLY A 60 -10.97 8.92 0.33
C GLY A 60 -11.62 9.69 1.46
N CYS A 61 -11.31 10.97 1.62
CA CYS A 61 -11.98 11.84 2.60
C CYS A 61 -13.49 11.97 2.31
N SER A 62 -13.88 12.11 1.03
CA SER A 62 -15.30 12.11 0.66
C SER A 62 -15.99 10.80 1.04
N GLN A 63 -15.33 9.65 0.86
CA GLN A 63 -15.89 8.35 1.21
C GLN A 63 -16.01 8.13 2.72
N ILE A 64 -15.15 8.74 3.53
CA ILE A 64 -15.20 8.61 4.99
C ILE A 64 -16.37 9.42 5.58
N LEU A 65 -16.72 10.53 4.93
CA LEU A 65 -17.85 11.37 5.34
C LEU A 65 -19.21 10.80 4.88
N ASP A 66 -19.22 9.94 3.86
CA ASP A 66 -20.42 9.29 3.35
C ASP A 66 -20.84 8.12 4.28
N PRO A 67 -22.01 8.18 4.96
CA PRO A 67 -22.45 7.13 5.87
C PRO A 67 -22.74 5.79 5.19
N ASP A 68 -23.00 5.78 3.87
CA ASP A 68 -23.29 4.56 3.11
C ASP A 68 -22.01 3.87 2.60
N SER A 69 -20.86 4.53 2.73
CA SER A 69 -19.57 4.03 2.29
C SER A 69 -18.93 3.14 3.36
N PRO A 70 -18.24 2.04 2.96
CA PRO A 70 -17.60 1.12 3.91
C PRO A 70 -16.30 1.68 4.50
N TYR A 71 -15.77 2.77 3.95
CA TYR A 71 -14.48 3.34 4.33
C TYR A 71 -14.62 4.23 5.56
N ILE A 72 -13.85 3.93 6.60
CA ILE A 72 -13.98 4.57 7.92
C ILE A 72 -12.77 5.41 8.32
N ALA A 73 -11.61 5.18 7.67
CA ALA A 73 -10.40 5.89 7.98
C ALA A 73 -9.44 5.97 6.79
N LEU A 74 -8.56 6.97 6.80
CA LEU A 74 -7.45 7.12 5.86
C LEU A 74 -6.15 7.26 6.64
N SER A 75 -5.28 6.26 6.52
CA SER A 75 -3.89 6.36 6.99
C SER A 75 -3.04 6.99 5.90
N CYS A 76 -2.35 8.07 6.23
CA CYS A 76 -1.47 8.78 5.31
C CYS A 76 -0.01 8.59 5.68
N ALA A 77 0.86 8.53 4.66
CA ALA A 77 2.30 8.60 4.83
C ALA A 77 2.71 9.81 5.68
N GLY A 78 3.59 9.59 6.65
CA GLY A 78 3.98 10.62 7.61
C GLY A 78 3.22 10.57 8.94
N GLY A 79 2.30 9.61 9.10
CA GLY A 79 1.69 9.27 10.39
C GLY A 79 0.34 9.94 10.67
N ILE A 80 -0.26 10.59 9.67
CA ILE A 80 -1.59 11.19 9.81
C ILE A 80 -2.65 10.10 9.70
N TRP A 81 -3.66 10.18 10.57
CA TRP A 81 -4.80 9.28 10.61
C TRP A 81 -6.08 10.11 10.56
N ILE A 82 -6.83 9.98 9.46
CA ILE A 82 -8.08 10.72 9.22
C ILE A 82 -9.25 9.79 9.47
N THR A 83 -10.28 10.32 10.13
CA THR A 83 -11.58 9.66 10.36
C THR A 83 -12.70 10.67 10.11
N ALA A 84 -13.96 10.25 10.22
CA ALA A 84 -15.10 11.15 10.09
C ALA A 84 -15.13 12.28 11.15
N GLU A 85 -14.43 12.10 12.27
CA GLU A 85 -14.34 13.07 13.37
C GLU A 85 -13.15 14.04 13.22
N THR A 86 -12.32 13.88 12.20
CA THR A 86 -11.12 14.70 12.01
C THR A 86 -11.49 16.08 11.47
N GLU A 87 -11.14 17.15 12.18
CA GLU A 87 -11.28 18.53 11.71
C GLU A 87 -10.29 18.82 10.56
N ALA A 88 -10.75 19.53 9.52
CA ALA A 88 -9.95 19.95 8.36
C ALA A 88 -9.12 18.83 7.67
N PRO A 89 -9.76 17.76 7.16
CA PRO A 89 -9.06 16.62 6.56
C PRO A 89 -8.28 16.97 5.28
N GLU A 90 -8.56 18.13 4.67
CA GLU A 90 -7.89 18.64 3.46
C GLU A 90 -6.43 19.06 3.72
N GLU A 91 -6.07 19.40 4.97
CA GLU A 91 -4.69 19.73 5.36
C GLU A 91 -3.81 18.48 5.54
N ALA A 92 -4.39 17.27 5.43
CA ALA A 92 -3.69 16.01 5.66
C ALA A 92 -2.71 15.60 4.55
N ILE A 93 -2.77 16.26 3.38
CA ILE A 93 -1.73 16.12 2.36
C ILE A 93 -0.52 16.94 2.80
N SER A 94 0.28 16.38 3.70
CA SER A 94 1.51 17.02 4.13
C SER A 94 2.56 16.90 3.02
N ASP A 95 2.98 18.03 2.43
CA ASP A 95 4.14 18.12 1.53
C ASP A 95 5.41 17.44 2.12
N LEU A 96 5.50 17.30 3.45
CA LEU A 96 6.60 16.60 4.11
C LEU A 96 6.64 15.09 3.83
N ALA A 97 5.52 14.44 3.46
CA ALA A 97 5.49 13.01 3.20
C ALA A 97 6.43 12.61 2.06
N TRP A 98 6.45 13.43 0.99
CA TRP A 98 7.32 13.26 -0.18
C TRP A 98 8.80 13.53 0.12
N LYS A 99 9.10 14.39 1.09
CA LYS A 99 10.49 14.73 1.43
C LYS A 99 11.17 13.63 2.25
N LYS A 100 10.39 12.82 2.98
CA LYS A 100 10.92 11.83 3.95
C LYS A 100 10.87 10.38 3.46
N HIS A 101 9.94 10.04 2.58
CA HIS A 101 9.70 8.64 2.19
C HIS A 101 9.81 8.47 0.68
N GLN A 102 10.54 7.44 0.25
CA GLN A 102 10.82 7.21 -1.17
C GLN A 102 9.58 6.75 -1.95
N MET A 103 8.71 5.96 -1.31
CA MET A 103 7.50 5.41 -1.94
C MET A 103 6.31 5.56 -1.01
N PRO A 104 5.82 6.79 -0.75
CA PRO A 104 4.76 7.05 0.22
C PRO A 104 3.49 6.25 -0.07
N ALA A 105 2.80 5.82 0.99
CA ALA A 105 1.55 5.07 0.91
C ALA A 105 0.36 5.74 1.62
N TRP A 106 -0.83 5.44 1.14
CA TRP A 106 -2.11 5.83 1.72
C TRP A 106 -3.01 4.62 1.79
N HIS A 107 -3.74 4.47 2.89
CA HIS A 107 -4.58 3.30 3.14
C HIS A 107 -5.98 3.77 3.50
N LEU A 108 -6.93 3.55 2.59
CA LEU A 108 -8.34 3.78 2.85
C LEU A 108 -8.92 2.52 3.47
N VAL A 109 -9.17 2.56 4.78
CA VAL A 109 -9.44 1.42 5.64
C VAL A 109 -10.93 1.20 5.80
N THR A 110 -11.36 -0.06 5.76
CA THR A 110 -12.70 -0.51 6.12
C THR A 110 -12.65 -1.31 7.44
N ALA A 111 -13.79 -1.50 8.09
CA ALA A 111 -13.87 -2.22 9.37
C ALA A 111 -13.38 -3.68 9.29
N ASP A 112 -13.56 -4.34 8.15
CA ASP A 112 -13.16 -5.71 7.85
C ASP A 112 -11.77 -5.81 7.18
N GLY A 113 -11.08 -4.68 7.00
CA GLY A 113 -9.75 -4.64 6.39
C GLY A 113 -9.75 -4.97 4.90
N GLN A 114 -10.86 -4.79 4.19
CA GLN A 114 -11.03 -5.00 2.74
C GLN A 114 -10.97 -3.68 1.97
N GLY A 115 -10.22 -2.71 2.46
CA GLY A 115 -10.08 -1.40 1.85
C GLY A 115 -9.08 -1.34 0.69
N ILE A 116 -8.59 -0.14 0.38
CA ILE A 116 -7.64 0.09 -0.73
C ILE A 116 -6.36 0.73 -0.22
N THR A 117 -5.21 0.19 -0.62
CA THR A 117 -3.90 0.83 -0.44
C THR A 117 -3.46 1.46 -1.75
N LEU A 118 -3.02 2.71 -1.72
CA LEU A 118 -2.33 3.36 -2.82
C LEU A 118 -0.86 3.60 -2.43
N VAL A 119 0.08 3.15 -3.26
CA VAL A 119 1.51 3.44 -3.10
C VAL A 119 2.01 4.20 -4.31
N ASN A 120 2.58 5.38 -4.08
CA ASN A 120 3.30 6.10 -5.12
C ASN A 120 4.73 5.57 -5.21
N ILE A 121 4.99 4.72 -6.20
CA ILE A 121 6.29 4.04 -6.36
C ILE A 121 7.35 4.95 -7.04
N GLY A 122 6.92 6.13 -7.48
CA GLY A 122 7.73 7.03 -8.30
C GLY A 122 8.02 6.43 -9.67
N VAL A 123 9.23 6.68 -10.19
CA VAL A 123 9.64 6.25 -11.53
C VAL A 123 10.87 5.34 -11.43
N GLY A 124 10.83 4.21 -12.14
CA GLY A 124 11.98 3.35 -12.34
C GLY A 124 11.72 1.89 -11.95
N PRO A 125 12.22 0.93 -12.74
CA PRO A 125 12.08 -0.50 -12.42
C PRO A 125 12.66 -0.90 -11.07
N SER A 126 13.72 -0.22 -10.61
CA SER A 126 14.37 -0.50 -9.32
C SER A 126 13.43 -0.28 -8.14
N ASN A 127 12.65 0.80 -8.15
CA ASN A 127 11.66 1.08 -7.11
C ASN A 127 10.52 0.06 -7.16
N ALA A 128 10.00 -0.19 -8.36
CA ALA A 128 8.93 -1.16 -8.58
C ALA A 128 9.31 -2.57 -8.07
N LYS A 129 10.54 -3.03 -8.33
CA LYS A 129 11.03 -4.29 -7.79
C LYS A 129 11.11 -4.25 -6.26
N THR A 130 11.70 -3.20 -5.71
CA THR A 130 11.96 -3.07 -4.26
C THR A 130 10.67 -3.08 -3.45
N ILE A 131 9.64 -2.32 -3.88
CA ILE A 131 8.37 -2.30 -3.17
C ILE A 131 7.66 -3.66 -3.25
N CYS A 132 7.64 -4.31 -4.42
CA CYS A 132 7.03 -5.62 -4.59
C CYS A 132 7.73 -6.70 -3.75
N ASP A 133 9.06 -6.67 -3.64
CA ASP A 133 9.83 -7.60 -2.81
C ASP A 133 9.40 -7.59 -1.34
N HIS A 134 9.01 -6.42 -0.83
CA HIS A 134 8.59 -6.27 0.55
C HIS A 134 7.09 -6.43 0.72
N LEU A 135 6.30 -5.81 -0.14
CA LEU A 135 4.84 -5.86 -0.08
C LEU A 135 4.30 -7.29 -0.29
N ALA A 136 5.02 -8.13 -1.02
CA ALA A 136 4.67 -9.53 -1.20
C ALA A 136 4.50 -10.30 0.11
N VAL A 137 5.23 -9.97 1.19
CA VAL A 137 5.12 -10.74 2.45
C VAL A 137 3.77 -10.56 3.13
N LEU A 138 3.05 -9.48 2.82
CA LEU A 138 1.69 -9.21 3.32
C LEU A 138 0.61 -10.03 2.59
N ARG A 139 0.98 -10.74 1.52
CA ARG A 139 0.06 -11.58 0.73
C ARG A 139 -1.18 -10.81 0.23
N PRO A 140 -1.00 -9.70 -0.52
CA PRO A 140 -2.13 -8.97 -1.10
C PRO A 140 -2.92 -9.86 -2.06
N ASP A 141 -4.21 -9.59 -2.19
CA ASP A 141 -5.07 -10.29 -3.14
C ASP A 141 -4.79 -9.84 -4.59
N VAL A 142 -4.52 -8.54 -4.77
CA VAL A 142 -4.15 -7.97 -6.07
C VAL A 142 -3.36 -6.67 -5.90
N TRP A 143 -2.46 -6.42 -6.84
CA TRP A 143 -1.94 -5.09 -7.10
C TRP A 143 -2.16 -4.67 -8.55
N LEU A 144 -2.46 -3.40 -8.81
CA LEU A 144 -2.66 -2.85 -10.15
C LEU A 144 -1.76 -1.63 -10.38
N MET A 145 -1.20 -1.51 -11.59
CA MET A 145 -0.43 -0.33 -12.00
C MET A 145 -1.35 0.69 -12.67
N ILE A 146 -1.60 1.81 -12.00
CA ILE A 146 -2.36 2.95 -12.50
C ILE A 146 -1.41 4.14 -12.66
N GLY A 147 -0.82 4.25 -13.85
CA GLY A 147 0.19 5.26 -14.13
C GLY A 147 0.18 5.76 -15.57
N HIS A 148 0.98 6.77 -15.84
CA HIS A 148 1.12 7.30 -17.19
C HIS A 148 2.06 6.43 -18.04
N CYS A 149 1.85 6.48 -19.35
CA CYS A 149 2.74 5.91 -20.36
C CYS A 149 2.77 6.84 -21.59
N GLY A 150 3.79 6.67 -22.45
CA GLY A 150 3.80 7.29 -23.77
C GLY A 150 3.10 6.38 -24.78
N GLY A 151 2.03 6.87 -25.39
CA GLY A 151 1.35 6.15 -26.48
C GLY A 151 2.24 6.09 -27.72
N LEU A 152 2.54 4.88 -28.19
CA LEU A 152 3.32 4.64 -29.42
C LEU A 152 2.44 4.38 -30.65
N ARG A 153 1.12 4.31 -30.44
CA ARG A 153 0.08 4.04 -31.42
C ARG A 153 -1.17 4.82 -31.05
#